data_AF-N6U1B3-F1
#
_entry.id   AF-N6U1B3-F1
#
_cell.length_a   1.000
_cell.length_b   1.000
_cell.length_c   1.000
_cell.angle_alpha   90.00
_cell.angle_beta   90.00
_cell.angle_gamma   90.00
#
_symmetry.space_group_name_H-M   'P 1'
#
loop_
_entity.id
_entity.type
_entity.pdbx_description
1 polymer ?
#
loop_
_entity_poly.entity_id
_entity_poly.type
_entity_poly.pdbx_seq_one_letter_code
_entity_poly.pdbx_strand_id
1 'polypeptide(L)'
;MNIYVVTKSDQNFNTFLHTFVCSKGLGSCLQDKPEENTEYEYPKLPAGAMYNANYQCRLQFGTPDATVCTQLDEICSRLWCTVNDSCTTLLRPAAPGTYCAKHKWCQDQKCVPMMDPPVAIDGGWGEWGSWSECSRTCGSGVSIMSRECDHPMPTAGGKFCVGERKRYKICNTDPCPEGEPTYRALQCSWYDNKTYEGKKYEWQPYFDQADPCQLYCSDANETIIVPWGDYAADGTPCNVVSRDVCISGICKKV
;
A
#
# COMPACT_ATOMS: atom_id res chain seq x y z
N MET A 1 7.19 -35.31 25.04
CA MET A 1 7.42 -34.24 24.06
C MET A 1 6.06 -33.62 23.77
N ASN A 2 5.84 -32.36 24.17
CA ASN A 2 4.55 -31.70 23.98
C ASN A 2 4.51 -31.11 22.56
N ILE A 3 3.81 -31.79 21.66
CA ILE A 3 3.51 -31.28 20.32
C ILE A 3 2.35 -30.31 20.48
N TYR A 4 2.62 -29.00 20.36
CA TYR A 4 1.58 -27.98 20.33
C TYR A 4 0.94 -27.98 18.94
N VAL A 5 -0.21 -28.64 18.80
CA VAL A 5 -1.01 -28.53 17.57
C VAL A 5 -1.76 -27.19 17.62
N VAL A 6 -1.48 -26.32 16.65
CA VAL A 6 -2.00 -24.94 16.57
C VAL A 6 -3.49 -24.88 16.15
N THR A 7 -4.09 -26.04 15.86
CA THR A 7 -5.53 -26.18 15.64
C THR A 7 -6.04 -27.39 16.40
N LYS A 8 -7.35 -27.44 16.64
CA LYS A 8 -8.01 -28.57 17.30
C LYS A 8 -7.77 -29.84 16.48
N SER A 9 -6.79 -30.65 16.88
CA SER A 9 -6.50 -31.96 16.28
C SER A 9 -7.64 -32.93 16.57
N ASP A 10 -8.16 -33.59 15.54
CA ASP A 10 -9.06 -34.73 15.75
C ASP A 10 -8.28 -35.89 16.43
N GLN A 11 -8.97 -36.65 17.26
CA GLN A 11 -8.44 -37.85 17.93
C GLN A 11 -7.86 -38.86 16.92
N ASN A 12 -8.40 -38.92 15.71
CA ASN A 12 -7.85 -39.71 14.60
C ASN A 12 -6.50 -39.19 14.10
N PHE A 13 -6.32 -37.86 14.03
CA PHE A 13 -5.06 -37.25 13.62
C PHE A 13 -3.97 -37.43 14.69
N ASN A 14 -4.32 -37.31 15.97
CA ASN A 14 -3.39 -37.59 17.07
C ASN A 14 -2.98 -39.06 17.12
N THR A 15 -3.92 -39.97 16.88
CA THR A 15 -3.62 -41.41 16.78
C THR A 15 -2.71 -41.71 15.59
N PHE A 16 -2.94 -41.05 14.45
CA PHE A 16 -2.08 -41.14 13.26
C PHE A 16 -0.66 -40.62 13.53
N LEU A 17 -0.53 -39.43 14.12
CA LEU A 17 0.76 -38.85 14.50
C LEU A 17 1.51 -39.77 15.46
N HIS A 18 0.86 -40.25 16.52
CA HIS A 18 1.48 -41.16 17.47
C HIS A 18 1.94 -42.47 16.79
N THR A 19 1.10 -43.03 15.92
CA THR A 19 1.39 -44.30 15.25
C THR A 19 2.54 -44.18 14.24
N PHE A 20 2.55 -43.12 13.43
CA PHE A 20 3.50 -42.96 12.34
C PHE A 20 4.78 -42.23 12.74
N VAL A 21 4.69 -41.16 13.53
CA VAL A 21 5.85 -40.35 13.93
C VAL A 21 6.63 -41.05 15.05
N CYS A 22 5.93 -41.57 16.07
CA CYS A 22 6.60 -42.18 17.24
C CYS A 22 6.83 -43.70 17.07
N SER A 23 5.81 -44.49 16.74
CA SER A 23 5.97 -45.97 16.75
C SER A 23 6.59 -46.58 15.48
N LYS A 24 6.57 -45.89 14.33
CA LYS A 24 7.25 -46.35 13.11
C LYS A 24 8.66 -45.76 12.91
N GLY A 25 9.14 -44.94 13.85
CA GLY A 25 10.49 -44.36 13.80
C GLY A 25 10.70 -43.31 12.70
N LEU A 26 9.65 -42.86 12.00
CA LEU A 26 9.74 -41.88 10.92
C LEU A 26 9.90 -40.42 11.42
N GLY A 27 9.80 -40.19 12.73
CA GLY A 27 10.07 -38.91 13.38
C GLY A 27 11.43 -38.83 14.09
N SER A 28 12.39 -39.71 13.75
CA SER A 28 13.70 -39.75 14.42
C SER A 28 14.49 -38.45 14.29
N CYS A 29 14.31 -37.70 13.20
CA CYS A 29 14.88 -36.36 12.98
C CYS A 29 14.17 -35.23 13.75
N LEU A 30 13.18 -35.56 14.58
CA LEU A 30 12.51 -34.62 15.50
C LEU A 30 12.81 -34.99 16.96
N GLN A 31 13.71 -35.93 17.21
CA GLN A 31 14.07 -36.41 18.55
C GLN A 31 15.34 -35.75 19.09
N ASP A 32 16.15 -35.16 18.21
CA ASP A 32 17.28 -34.34 18.59
C ASP A 32 16.79 -33.10 19.33
N LYS A 33 17.48 -32.78 20.42
CA LYS A 33 17.22 -31.52 21.13
C LYS A 33 17.76 -30.39 20.26
N PRO A 34 17.04 -29.27 20.13
CA PRO A 34 17.59 -28.09 19.47
C PRO A 34 18.92 -27.69 20.15
N GLU A 35 19.89 -27.25 19.35
CA GLU A 35 21.21 -26.84 19.83
C GLU A 35 21.06 -25.74 20.90
N GLU A 36 21.78 -25.87 22.03
CA GLU A 36 21.65 -24.98 23.21
C GLU A 36 21.94 -23.48 22.93
N ASN A 37 22.42 -23.13 21.73
CA ASN A 37 22.85 -21.79 21.35
C ASN A 37 22.03 -21.16 20.21
N THR A 38 20.93 -21.78 19.78
CA THR A 38 19.97 -21.17 18.85
C THR A 38 18.64 -20.96 19.54
N GLU A 39 18.58 -19.98 20.45
CA GLU A 39 17.31 -19.52 21.00
C GLU A 39 16.54 -18.85 19.85
N TYR A 40 15.63 -19.59 19.22
CA TYR A 40 14.75 -19.05 18.21
C TYR A 40 13.79 -18.06 18.87
N GLU A 41 14.07 -16.76 18.71
CA GLU A 41 13.16 -15.71 19.17
C GLU A 41 11.87 -15.75 18.35
N TYR A 42 10.82 -16.31 18.96
CA TYR A 42 9.49 -16.24 18.38
C TYR A 42 9.07 -14.78 18.18
N PRO A 43 8.38 -14.45 17.07
CA PRO A 43 7.81 -13.13 16.88
C PRO A 43 6.94 -12.75 18.08
N LYS A 44 7.21 -11.58 18.68
CA LYS A 44 6.45 -11.07 19.83
C LYS A 44 4.99 -10.79 19.50
N LEU A 45 4.67 -10.65 18.21
CA LEU A 45 3.35 -10.34 17.70
C LEU A 45 2.74 -11.53 16.97
N PRO A 46 1.43 -11.75 17.10
CA PRO A 46 0.74 -12.79 16.34
C PRO A 46 0.72 -12.43 14.84
N ALA A 47 0.65 -13.45 13.99
CA ALA A 47 0.82 -13.28 12.54
C ALA A 47 -0.15 -12.27 11.91
N GLY A 48 -1.41 -12.22 12.35
CA GLY A 48 -2.41 -11.26 11.86
C GLY A 48 -2.18 -9.82 12.32
N ALA A 49 -1.39 -9.59 13.36
CA ALA A 49 -0.92 -8.25 13.74
C ALA A 49 0.20 -7.78 12.80
N MET A 50 1.02 -8.72 12.30
CA MET A 50 2.07 -8.44 11.32
C MET A 50 1.55 -8.37 9.90
N TYR A 51 0.55 -9.17 9.54
CA TYR A 51 0.00 -9.30 8.20
C TYR A 51 -1.50 -9.05 8.27
N ASN A 52 -1.94 -7.86 7.85
CA ASN A 52 -3.36 -7.52 7.90
C ASN A 52 -4.21 -8.38 6.94
N ALA A 53 -5.53 -8.22 7.03
CA ALA A 53 -6.47 -9.04 6.25
C ALA A 53 -6.28 -8.91 4.73
N ASN A 54 -5.98 -7.70 4.23
CA ASN A 54 -5.71 -7.48 2.80
C ASN A 54 -4.40 -8.17 2.36
N TYR A 55 -3.34 -8.11 3.17
CA TYR A 55 -2.10 -8.80 2.88
C TYR A 55 -2.29 -10.31 2.87
N GLN A 56 -3.09 -10.84 3.82
CA GLN A 56 -3.46 -12.25 3.81
C GLN A 56 -4.24 -12.65 2.55
N CYS A 57 -5.10 -11.78 2.00
CA CYS A 57 -5.74 -12.01 0.71
C CYS A 57 -4.72 -12.12 -0.43
N ARG A 58 -3.74 -11.20 -0.49
CA ARG A 58 -2.67 -11.23 -1.50
C ARG A 58 -1.84 -12.50 -1.41
N LEU A 59 -1.52 -12.96 -0.20
CA LEU A 59 -0.81 -14.22 0.02
C LEU A 59 -1.62 -15.45 -0.38
N GLN A 60 -2.93 -15.47 -0.13
CA GLN A 60 -3.78 -16.62 -0.45
C GLN A 60 -3.98 -16.82 -1.95
N PHE A 61 -4.11 -15.74 -2.70
CA PHE A 61 -4.49 -15.78 -4.12
C PHE A 61 -3.37 -15.39 -5.08
N GLY A 62 -2.24 -14.86 -4.58
CA GLY A 62 -1.12 -14.43 -5.40
C GLY A 62 -1.43 -13.19 -6.25
N THR A 63 -2.53 -12.49 -5.98
CA THR A 63 -2.95 -11.28 -6.71
C THR A 63 -2.63 -10.03 -5.88
N PRO A 64 -1.91 -9.03 -6.43
CA PRO A 64 -1.43 -7.87 -5.67
C PRO A 64 -2.56 -6.89 -5.28
N ASP A 65 -3.69 -6.97 -5.97
CA ASP A 65 -4.89 -6.17 -5.79
C ASP A 65 -5.95 -6.85 -4.90
N ALA A 66 -5.65 -8.05 -4.36
CA ALA A 66 -6.58 -8.75 -3.49
C ALA A 66 -6.85 -7.96 -2.20
N THR A 67 -8.13 -7.69 -1.94
CA THR A 67 -8.60 -7.01 -0.72
C THR A 67 -9.75 -7.77 -0.08
N VAL A 68 -10.02 -7.49 1.20
CA VAL A 68 -11.20 -8.03 1.89
C VAL A 68 -12.48 -7.49 1.24
N CYS A 69 -13.45 -8.38 0.99
CA CYS A 69 -14.75 -8.04 0.37
C CYS A 69 -15.97 -8.20 1.30
N THR A 70 -15.75 -8.54 2.58
CA THR A 70 -16.80 -8.70 3.60
C THR A 70 -16.57 -7.76 4.80
N GLN A 71 -17.50 -7.76 5.75
CA GLN A 71 -17.33 -7.02 6.99
C GLN A 71 -16.17 -7.60 7.82
N LEU A 72 -15.43 -6.72 8.51
CA LEU A 72 -14.21 -7.09 9.22
C LEU A 72 -14.44 -8.01 10.44
N ASP A 73 -15.65 -8.07 10.99
CA ASP A 73 -16.00 -8.95 12.11
C ASP A 73 -16.22 -10.41 11.68
N GLU A 74 -16.54 -10.64 10.40
CA GLU A 74 -16.75 -11.98 9.84
C GLU A 74 -15.44 -12.68 9.44
N ILE A 75 -14.38 -11.91 9.17
CA ILE A 75 -13.11 -12.41 8.61
C ILE A 75 -12.40 -13.41 9.54
N CYS A 76 -12.65 -13.31 10.84
CA CYS A 76 -12.05 -14.21 11.82
C CYS A 76 -12.53 -15.65 11.64
N SER A 77 -13.71 -15.87 11.07
CA SER A 77 -14.22 -17.20 10.75
C SER A 77 -13.78 -17.65 9.35
N ARG A 78 -13.88 -16.75 8.36
CA ARG A 78 -13.57 -16.99 6.95
C ARG A 78 -13.10 -15.70 6.32
N LEU A 79 -11.87 -15.68 5.80
CA LEU A 79 -11.36 -14.56 5.05
C LEU A 79 -11.89 -14.63 3.61
N TRP A 80 -12.64 -13.60 3.22
CA TRP A 80 -13.19 -13.42 1.88
C TRP A 80 -12.43 -12.31 1.16
N CYS A 81 -11.97 -12.60 -0.05
CA CYS A 81 -11.08 -11.73 -0.80
C CYS A 81 -11.62 -11.47 -2.20
N THR A 82 -11.49 -10.25 -2.69
CA THR A 82 -11.72 -9.90 -4.10
C THR A 82 -10.62 -10.49 -4.96
N VAL A 83 -11.00 -11.29 -5.94
CA VAL A 83 -10.09 -11.88 -6.95
C VAL A 83 -10.82 -11.82 -8.29
N ASN A 84 -10.25 -11.11 -9.28
CA ASN A 84 -10.89 -10.90 -10.60
C ASN A 84 -12.35 -10.42 -10.46
N ASP A 85 -12.56 -9.35 -9.70
CA ASP A 85 -13.88 -8.75 -9.41
C ASP A 85 -14.91 -9.67 -8.73
N SER A 86 -14.49 -10.84 -8.23
CA SER A 86 -15.34 -11.80 -7.55
C SER A 86 -14.90 -12.02 -6.12
N CYS A 87 -15.83 -11.98 -5.17
CA CYS A 87 -15.56 -12.25 -3.76
C CYS A 87 -15.42 -13.76 -3.52
N THR A 88 -14.19 -14.22 -3.34
CA THR A 88 -13.80 -15.65 -3.26
C THR A 88 -13.14 -15.95 -1.91
N THR A 89 -13.24 -17.21 -1.44
CA THR A 89 -12.60 -17.66 -0.19
C THR A 89 -12.03 -19.06 -0.34
N LEU A 90 -10.90 -19.32 0.34
CA LEU A 90 -10.36 -20.67 0.54
C LEU A 90 -10.91 -21.33 1.83
N LEU A 91 -11.97 -20.76 2.43
CA LEU A 91 -12.58 -21.19 3.69
C LEU A 91 -11.58 -21.21 4.88
N ARG A 92 -10.54 -20.37 4.82
CA ARG A 92 -9.55 -20.20 5.89
C ARG A 92 -9.88 -18.94 6.71
N PRO A 93 -9.78 -18.99 8.04
CA PRO A 93 -9.95 -17.79 8.87
C PRO A 93 -8.80 -16.81 8.67
N ALA A 94 -9.03 -15.54 8.98
CA ALA A 94 -7.94 -14.59 9.15
C ALA A 94 -7.01 -15.03 10.29
N ALA A 95 -5.71 -14.76 10.13
CA ALA A 95 -4.69 -15.15 11.10
C ALA A 95 -4.94 -14.56 12.50
N PRO A 96 -4.55 -15.24 13.58
CA PRO A 96 -4.63 -14.68 14.92
C PRO A 96 -3.97 -13.30 15.00
N GLY A 97 -4.61 -12.34 15.64
CA GLY A 97 -4.14 -10.96 15.73
C GLY A 97 -4.63 -10.02 14.64
N THR A 98 -5.33 -10.52 13.61
CA THR A 98 -5.87 -9.68 12.53
C THR A 98 -6.90 -8.71 13.09
N TYR A 99 -6.75 -7.42 12.80
CA TYR A 99 -7.73 -6.40 13.21
C TYR A 99 -9.11 -6.70 12.59
N CYS A 100 -10.13 -6.81 13.44
CA CYS A 100 -11.50 -7.14 13.03
C CYS A 100 -12.53 -6.09 13.45
N ALA A 101 -12.24 -5.26 14.46
CA ALA A 101 -13.02 -4.10 14.84
C ALA A 101 -12.19 -3.19 15.75
N LYS A 102 -12.74 -2.03 16.13
CA LYS A 102 -12.07 -1.08 17.03
C LYS A 102 -11.69 -1.77 18.36
N HIS A 103 -10.38 -1.82 18.66
CA HIS A 103 -9.79 -2.53 19.81
C HIS A 103 -10.10 -4.04 19.88
N LYS A 104 -10.34 -4.67 18.73
CA LYS A 104 -10.60 -6.12 18.62
C LYS A 104 -9.77 -6.76 17.52
N TRP A 105 -9.41 -8.02 17.73
CA TRP A 105 -8.66 -8.81 16.77
C TRP A 105 -9.21 -10.25 16.66
N CYS A 106 -8.77 -10.96 15.63
CA CYS A 106 -9.12 -12.37 15.47
C CYS A 106 -8.32 -13.23 16.43
N GLN A 107 -9.01 -14.06 17.21
CA GLN A 107 -8.41 -15.09 18.05
C GLN A 107 -9.38 -16.26 18.13
N ASP A 108 -8.89 -17.48 17.91
CA ASP A 108 -9.71 -18.70 17.92
C ASP A 108 -10.98 -18.58 17.05
N GLN A 109 -10.80 -18.03 15.85
CA GLN A 109 -11.85 -17.76 14.84
C GLN A 109 -12.93 -16.76 15.26
N LYS A 110 -12.73 -16.00 16.34
CA LYS A 110 -13.66 -15.00 16.86
C LYS A 110 -13.02 -13.61 16.87
N CYS A 111 -13.83 -12.59 16.67
CA CYS A 111 -13.42 -11.21 16.86
C CYS A 111 -13.53 -10.84 18.35
N VAL A 112 -12.41 -10.92 19.08
CA VAL A 112 -12.36 -10.72 20.54
C VAL A 112 -11.69 -9.39 20.89
N PRO A 113 -12.03 -8.79 22.05
CA PRO A 113 -11.26 -7.66 22.58
C PRO A 113 -9.79 -8.03 22.73
N MET A 114 -8.91 -7.08 22.40
CA MET A 114 -7.50 -7.18 22.77
C MET A 114 -7.42 -7.12 24.30
N MET A 115 -7.20 -8.25 24.99
CA MET A 115 -7.05 -8.28 26.45
C MET A 115 -5.63 -7.86 26.82
N ASP A 116 -5.52 -6.99 27.83
CA ASP A 116 -4.39 -6.12 28.20
C ASP A 116 -4.17 -4.92 27.25
N PRO A 117 -3.95 -3.68 27.79
CA PRO A 117 -3.61 -2.55 26.94
C PRO A 117 -2.38 -2.95 26.14
N PRO A 118 -2.46 -2.99 24.79
CA PRO A 118 -1.37 -3.49 23.99
C PRO A 118 -0.12 -2.70 24.38
N VAL A 119 0.99 -3.40 24.62
CA VAL A 119 2.31 -2.75 24.54
C VAL A 119 2.29 -1.99 23.22
N ALA A 120 2.56 -0.68 23.26
CA ALA A 120 2.50 0.17 22.08
C ALA A 120 3.26 -0.51 20.94
N ILE A 121 2.53 -0.88 19.88
CA ILE A 121 3.14 -1.50 18.70
C ILE A 121 3.41 -0.37 17.73
N ASP A 122 4.69 -0.08 17.51
CA ASP A 122 5.11 0.83 16.46
C ASP A 122 4.76 0.23 15.09
N GLY A 123 4.26 1.08 14.20
CA GLY A 123 3.86 0.69 12.86
C GLY A 123 5.07 0.31 12.02
N GLY A 124 4.92 -0.74 11.22
CA GLY A 124 5.91 -1.16 10.23
C GLY A 124 5.39 -1.00 8.81
N TRP A 125 6.30 -0.70 7.89
CA TRP A 125 5.96 -0.55 6.48
C TRP A 125 5.64 -1.91 5.86
N GLY A 126 4.48 -2.00 5.20
CA GLY A 126 4.16 -3.07 4.27
C GLY A 126 5.04 -3.01 3.02
N GLU A 127 4.89 -4.04 2.19
CA GLU A 127 5.57 -4.09 0.90
C GLU A 127 5.13 -2.96 -0.03
N TRP A 128 6.03 -2.59 -0.95
CA TRP A 128 5.69 -1.65 -2.01
C TRP A 128 4.66 -2.28 -2.95
N GLY A 129 3.60 -1.54 -3.23
CA GLY A 129 2.67 -1.88 -4.30
C GLY A 129 3.33 -1.78 -5.68
N SER A 130 2.59 -2.23 -6.69
CA SER A 130 3.00 -2.08 -8.08
C SER A 130 3.09 -0.60 -8.48
N TRP A 131 3.95 -0.32 -9.45
CA TRP A 131 3.96 0.99 -10.09
C TRP A 131 2.64 1.26 -10.79
N SER A 132 2.10 2.46 -10.62
CA SER A 132 0.98 2.96 -11.41
C SER A 132 1.36 3.03 -12.89
N GLU A 133 0.34 3.09 -13.73
CA GLU A 133 0.52 3.55 -15.11
C GLU A 133 1.22 4.91 -15.14
N CYS A 134 1.98 5.13 -16.21
CA CYS A 134 2.69 6.39 -16.40
C CYS A 134 1.67 7.50 -16.64
N SER A 135 1.84 8.65 -15.98
CA SER A 135 0.92 9.79 -16.16
C SER A 135 0.86 10.33 -17.60
N ARG A 136 1.84 9.99 -18.44
CA ARG A 136 1.92 10.39 -19.85
C ARG A 136 2.47 9.26 -20.71
N THR A 137 2.15 9.27 -22.00
CA THR A 137 2.70 8.35 -22.99
C THR A 137 3.95 8.87 -23.70
N CYS A 138 4.25 10.17 -23.56
CA CYS A 138 5.42 10.85 -24.13
C CYS A 138 5.84 12.04 -23.26
N GLY A 139 7.03 12.58 -23.51
CA GLY A 139 7.51 13.84 -22.94
C GLY A 139 7.80 13.78 -21.45
N SER A 140 8.22 12.61 -20.95
CA SER A 140 8.51 12.30 -19.54
C SER A 140 7.28 12.43 -18.64
N GLY A 141 6.62 11.30 -18.38
CA GLY A 141 5.62 11.14 -17.34
C GLY A 141 6.21 10.63 -16.03
N VAL A 142 5.35 10.42 -15.03
CA VAL A 142 5.73 9.84 -13.74
C VAL A 142 4.84 8.65 -13.41
N SER A 143 5.45 7.58 -12.92
CA SER A 143 4.77 6.47 -12.27
C SER A 143 4.97 6.57 -10.77
N ILE A 144 3.96 6.16 -10.01
CA ILE A 144 3.92 6.24 -8.55
C ILE A 144 3.75 4.83 -8.00
N MET A 145 4.49 4.48 -6.96
CA MET A 145 4.18 3.31 -6.11
C MET A 145 3.96 3.78 -4.68
N SER A 146 3.09 3.09 -3.95
CA SER A 146 2.82 3.38 -2.54
C SER A 146 2.93 2.11 -1.71
N ARG A 147 3.16 2.30 -0.42
CA ARG A 147 3.10 1.26 0.60
C ARG A 147 2.30 1.77 1.80
N GLU A 148 1.75 0.86 2.58
CA GLU A 148 0.99 1.20 3.78
C GLU A 148 1.76 0.91 5.07
N CYS A 149 1.38 1.58 6.15
CA CYS A 149 1.96 1.38 7.47
C CYS A 149 1.10 0.38 8.24
N ASP A 150 1.18 -0.88 7.82
CA ASP A 150 0.26 -1.94 8.21
C ASP A 150 0.96 -3.28 8.52
N HIS A 151 2.30 -3.30 8.57
CA HIS A 151 3.11 -4.49 8.83
C HIS A 151 4.17 -4.29 9.92
N PRO A 152 3.78 -4.18 11.22
CA PRO A 152 2.42 -4.26 11.74
C PRO A 152 1.67 -2.92 11.68
N MET A 153 0.35 -2.95 11.82
CA MET A 153 -0.43 -1.72 12.02
C MET A 153 -0.13 -1.14 13.41
N PRO A 154 0.09 0.18 13.54
CA PRO A 154 0.37 0.78 14.84
C PRO A 154 -0.86 0.65 15.77
N THR A 155 -0.63 0.24 17.03
CA THR A 155 -1.70 0.08 18.03
C THR A 155 -1.32 0.69 19.37
N ALA A 156 -2.33 0.98 20.20
CA ALA A 156 -2.18 1.46 21.58
C ALA A 156 -1.20 2.63 21.78
N GLY A 157 -1.22 3.60 20.86
CA GLY A 157 -0.33 4.77 20.92
C GLY A 157 1.08 4.53 20.39
N GLY A 158 1.34 3.39 19.74
CA GLY A 158 2.57 3.16 18.99
C GLY A 158 2.78 4.17 17.86
N LYS A 159 4.03 4.39 17.50
CA LYS A 159 4.44 5.39 16.51
C LYS A 159 3.98 5.00 15.12
N PHE A 160 3.58 5.99 14.34
CA PHE A 160 3.37 5.80 12.92
C PHE A 160 4.72 5.57 12.20
N CYS A 161 4.69 4.87 11.06
CA CYS A 161 5.89 4.55 10.30
C CYS A 161 6.67 5.80 9.89
N VAL A 162 7.99 5.76 10.10
CA VAL A 162 8.91 6.83 9.67
C VAL A 162 9.48 6.47 8.30
N GLY A 163 9.47 7.43 7.38
CA GLY A 163 10.03 7.29 6.03
C GLY A 163 9.01 7.54 4.91
N GLU A 164 9.37 7.16 3.69
CA GLU A 164 8.58 7.44 2.49
C GLU A 164 7.38 6.49 2.37
N ARG A 165 6.17 7.04 2.24
CA ARG A 165 4.95 6.27 1.90
C ARG A 165 4.80 6.04 0.39
N LYS A 166 5.31 6.97 -0.42
CA LYS A 166 5.21 6.96 -1.89
C LYS A 166 6.60 7.10 -2.50
N ARG A 167 6.84 6.40 -3.60
CA ARG A 167 8.00 6.56 -4.48
C ARG A 167 7.55 6.93 -5.88
N TYR A 168 8.45 7.60 -6.58
CA TYR A 168 8.21 8.17 -7.90
C TYR A 168 9.33 7.73 -8.82
N LYS A 169 9.01 7.50 -10.08
CA LYS A 169 9.99 7.29 -11.15
C LYS A 169 9.53 7.99 -12.42
N ILE A 170 10.48 8.46 -13.21
CA ILE A 170 10.21 8.98 -14.55
C ILE A 170 9.94 7.79 -15.49
N CYS A 171 8.97 7.94 -16.38
CA CYS A 171 8.61 6.98 -17.41
C CYS A 171 8.27 7.69 -18.72
N ASN A 172 8.27 6.96 -19.84
CA ASN A 172 7.90 7.48 -21.17
C ASN A 172 8.64 8.77 -21.54
N THR A 173 9.97 8.69 -21.56
CA THR A 173 10.88 9.83 -21.79
C THR A 173 11.00 10.26 -23.25
N ASP A 174 10.45 9.47 -24.17
CA ASP A 174 10.49 9.77 -25.59
C ASP A 174 9.76 11.09 -25.87
N PRO A 175 10.31 11.96 -26.73
CA PRO A 175 9.68 13.25 -27.03
C PRO A 175 8.29 13.05 -27.61
N CYS A 176 7.37 13.97 -27.27
CA CYS A 176 6.05 13.99 -27.90
C CYS A 176 6.17 14.41 -29.38
N PRO A 177 5.20 14.01 -30.23
CA PRO A 177 5.10 14.50 -31.60
C PRO A 177 5.16 16.02 -31.69
N GLU A 178 5.72 16.54 -32.78
CA GLU A 178 5.77 17.98 -33.03
C GLU A 178 4.36 18.59 -33.07
N GLY A 179 4.16 19.68 -32.33
CA GLY A 179 2.88 20.38 -32.23
C GLY A 179 2.03 20.02 -31.01
N GLU A 180 2.40 18.98 -30.24
CA GLU A 180 1.70 18.64 -29.01
C GLU A 180 2.02 19.64 -27.88
N PRO A 181 1.01 20.09 -27.10
CA PRO A 181 1.25 20.98 -25.96
C PRO A 181 2.05 20.30 -24.86
N THR A 182 2.84 21.10 -24.13
CA THR A 182 3.50 20.61 -22.91
C THR A 182 2.46 20.16 -21.88
N TYR A 183 2.84 19.31 -20.91
CA TYR A 183 1.88 18.85 -19.91
C TYR A 183 1.30 20.00 -19.08
N ARG A 184 2.10 21.04 -18.84
CA ARG A 184 1.67 22.24 -18.14
C ARG A 184 0.72 23.09 -19.00
N ALA A 185 1.00 23.23 -20.29
CA ALA A 185 0.09 23.89 -21.22
C ALA A 185 -1.26 23.16 -21.32
N LEU A 186 -1.24 21.82 -21.36
CA LEU A 186 -2.45 21.00 -21.35
C LEU A 186 -3.30 21.22 -20.09
N GLN A 187 -2.67 21.41 -18.93
CA GLN A 187 -3.38 21.74 -17.69
C GLN A 187 -4.01 23.13 -17.73
N CYS A 188 -3.35 24.11 -18.34
CA CYS A 188 -3.91 25.44 -18.53
C CYS A 188 -5.11 25.45 -19.49
N SER A 189 -5.05 24.67 -20.58
CA SER A 189 -6.15 24.63 -21.57
C SER A 189 -7.46 24.04 -21.03
N TRP A 190 -7.42 23.29 -19.92
CA TRP A 190 -8.63 22.87 -19.21
C TRP A 190 -9.49 24.05 -18.73
N TYR A 191 -8.91 25.25 -18.64
CA TYR A 191 -9.58 26.46 -18.20
C TYR A 191 -9.98 27.40 -19.34
N ASP A 192 -9.72 27.07 -20.61
CA ASP A 192 -10.01 27.96 -21.76
C ASP A 192 -11.50 28.27 -21.91
N ASN A 193 -12.36 27.31 -21.55
CA ASN A 193 -13.81 27.51 -21.59
C ASN A 193 -14.33 28.31 -20.38
N LYS A 194 -13.50 28.55 -19.36
CA LYS A 194 -13.86 29.26 -18.14
C LYS A 194 -13.67 30.76 -18.34
N THR A 195 -14.65 31.55 -17.91
CA THR A 195 -14.55 33.01 -17.98
C THR A 195 -13.75 33.54 -16.80
N TYR A 196 -12.85 34.49 -17.09
CA TYR A 196 -12.14 35.32 -16.12
C TYR A 196 -12.52 36.77 -16.38
N GLU A 197 -13.03 37.48 -15.37
CA GLU A 197 -13.54 38.85 -15.51
C GLU A 197 -14.52 39.04 -16.70
N GLY A 198 -15.35 38.03 -16.96
CA GLY A 198 -16.35 38.06 -18.03
C GLY A 198 -15.81 37.80 -19.45
N LYS A 199 -14.51 37.54 -19.61
CA LYS A 199 -13.88 37.18 -20.89
C LYS A 199 -13.34 35.75 -20.86
N LYS A 200 -13.20 35.14 -22.03
CA LYS A 200 -12.50 33.87 -22.21
C LYS A 200 -11.11 34.14 -22.77
N TYR A 201 -10.18 33.28 -22.40
CA TYR A 201 -8.77 33.37 -22.77
C TYR A 201 -8.29 32.00 -23.23
N GLU A 202 -7.31 31.99 -24.12
CA GLU A 202 -6.49 30.81 -24.39
C GLU A 202 -5.30 30.86 -23.42
N TRP A 203 -5.34 30.00 -22.40
CA TRP A 203 -4.41 30.06 -21.28
C TRP A 203 -3.07 29.41 -21.62
N GLN A 204 -1.99 30.15 -21.43
CA GLN A 204 -0.62 29.68 -21.62
C GLN A 204 0.04 29.39 -20.27
N PRO A 205 0.98 28.43 -20.20
CA PRO A 205 1.65 28.11 -18.94
C PRO A 205 2.59 29.25 -18.52
N TYR A 206 2.43 29.74 -17.30
CA TYR A 206 3.36 30.68 -16.69
C TYR A 206 4.27 29.96 -15.68
N PHE A 207 5.56 30.24 -15.74
CA PHE A 207 6.59 29.65 -14.87
C PHE A 207 7.05 30.68 -13.85
N ASP A 208 6.57 30.52 -12.62
CA ASP A 208 7.06 31.30 -11.49
C ASP A 208 8.32 30.64 -10.91
N GLN A 209 9.36 31.44 -10.65
CA GLN A 209 10.63 30.92 -10.13
C GLN A 209 10.59 30.64 -8.62
N ALA A 210 9.73 31.33 -7.87
CA ALA A 210 9.57 31.09 -6.44
C ALA A 210 8.72 29.83 -6.20
N ASP A 211 7.65 29.65 -6.98
CA ASP A 211 6.70 28.56 -6.85
C ASP A 211 6.53 27.78 -8.18
N PRO A 212 7.56 27.04 -8.63
CA PRO A 212 7.58 26.40 -9.96
C PRO A 212 6.51 25.31 -10.15
N CYS A 213 5.96 24.79 -9.05
CA CYS A 213 4.90 23.80 -9.06
C CYS A 213 3.51 24.37 -8.81
N GLN A 214 3.36 25.66 -8.52
CA GLN A 214 2.05 26.30 -8.55
C GLN A 214 1.54 26.35 -9.99
N LEU A 215 0.29 26.01 -10.26
CA LEU A 215 -0.26 26.09 -11.62
C LEU A 215 -0.71 27.52 -11.95
N TYR A 216 0.23 28.34 -12.42
CA TYR A 216 -0.06 29.64 -13.00
C TYR A 216 -0.28 29.53 -14.50
N CYS A 217 -1.34 30.18 -14.97
CA CYS A 217 -1.61 30.34 -16.39
C CYS A 217 -1.79 31.81 -16.72
N SER A 218 -1.29 32.23 -17.86
CA SER A 218 -1.36 33.60 -18.34
C SER A 218 -2.15 33.72 -19.63
N ASP A 219 -2.60 34.93 -19.94
CA ASP A 219 -3.04 35.24 -21.30
C ASP A 219 -1.84 35.28 -22.26
N ALA A 220 -2.12 35.35 -23.57
CA ALA A 220 -1.10 35.34 -24.61
C ALA A 220 -0.06 36.48 -24.53
N ASN A 221 -0.36 37.58 -23.83
CA ASN A 221 0.57 38.71 -23.65
C ASN A 221 1.19 38.77 -22.24
N GLU A 222 0.97 37.76 -21.38
CA GLU A 222 1.44 37.73 -19.99
C GLU A 222 1.02 38.94 -19.14
N THR A 223 -0.11 39.57 -19.49
CA THR A 223 -0.66 40.73 -18.76
C THR A 223 -1.54 40.31 -17.58
N ILE A 224 -2.12 39.12 -17.67
CA ILE A 224 -3.00 38.53 -16.68
C ILE A 224 -2.39 37.19 -16.33
N ILE A 225 -2.12 36.96 -15.04
CA ILE A 225 -1.59 35.70 -14.52
C ILE A 225 -2.53 35.22 -13.42
N VAL A 226 -3.06 34.00 -13.57
CA VAL A 226 -4.09 33.45 -12.69
C VAL A 226 -3.65 32.10 -12.15
N PRO A 227 -3.76 31.86 -10.82
CA PRO A 227 -3.62 30.53 -10.24
C PRO A 227 -4.93 29.74 -10.42
N TRP A 228 -5.01 28.87 -11.43
CA TRP A 228 -6.25 28.11 -11.70
C TRP A 228 -6.41 26.82 -10.88
N GLY A 229 -5.34 26.33 -10.25
CA GLY A 229 -5.35 25.16 -9.39
C GLY A 229 -4.34 25.28 -8.24
N ASP A 230 -4.42 24.35 -7.29
CA ASP A 230 -3.51 24.32 -6.14
C ASP A 230 -2.07 24.07 -6.59
N TYR A 231 -1.83 23.03 -7.40
CA TYR A 231 -0.51 22.70 -7.92
C TYR A 231 -0.60 22.08 -9.31
N ALA A 232 0.47 22.18 -10.08
CA ALA A 232 0.65 21.42 -11.30
C ALA A 232 0.65 19.91 -10.97
N ALA A 233 0.02 19.13 -11.84
CA ALA A 233 -0.14 17.69 -11.67
C ALA A 233 1.20 16.97 -11.48
N ASP A 234 1.17 15.87 -10.71
CA ASP A 234 2.38 15.08 -10.42
C ASP A 234 3.05 14.61 -11.73
N GLY A 235 4.36 14.86 -11.84
CA GLY A 235 5.15 14.60 -13.05
C GLY A 235 5.25 15.75 -14.03
N THR A 236 4.59 16.90 -13.78
CA THR A 236 4.81 18.11 -14.57
C THR A 236 6.23 18.62 -14.37
N PRO A 237 7.02 18.88 -15.43
CA PRO A 237 8.32 19.50 -15.30
C PRO A 237 8.21 20.85 -14.56
N CYS A 238 8.99 21.01 -13.50
CA CYS A 238 9.06 22.26 -12.73
C CYS A 238 10.22 23.15 -13.15
N ASN A 239 11.16 22.61 -13.92
CA ASN A 239 12.30 23.33 -14.46
C ASN A 239 12.45 22.97 -15.94
N VAL A 240 12.85 23.95 -16.74
CA VAL A 240 13.08 23.79 -18.18
C VAL A 240 14.44 23.14 -18.46
N VAL A 241 15.37 23.19 -17.50
CA VAL A 241 16.77 22.76 -17.64
C VAL A 241 17.03 21.40 -17.00
N SER A 242 16.40 21.10 -15.87
CA SER A 242 16.55 19.83 -15.16
C SER A 242 15.36 18.90 -15.41
N ARG A 243 15.55 17.61 -15.13
CA ARG A 243 14.46 16.61 -15.15
C ARG A 243 13.62 16.64 -13.88
N ASP A 244 13.63 17.76 -13.15
CA ASP A 244 12.90 17.89 -11.91
C ASP A 244 11.41 18.04 -12.22
N VAL A 245 10.58 17.38 -11.40
CA VAL A 245 9.14 17.30 -11.62
C VAL A 245 8.38 17.69 -10.35
N CYS A 246 7.16 18.20 -10.55
CA CYS A 246 6.23 18.47 -9.47
C CYS A 246 5.73 17.18 -8.86
N ILE A 247 5.82 17.08 -7.54
CA ILE A 247 5.27 15.98 -6.75
C ILE A 247 4.61 16.58 -5.51
N SER A 248 3.29 16.50 -5.45
CA SER A 248 2.47 17.05 -4.36
C SER A 248 2.79 18.52 -4.09
N GLY A 249 2.92 19.32 -5.16
CA GLY A 249 3.21 20.75 -5.08
C GLY A 249 4.67 21.14 -4.87
N ILE A 250 5.57 20.16 -4.72
CA ILE A 250 7.00 20.42 -4.50
C ILE A 250 7.80 19.99 -5.72
N CYS A 251 8.70 20.86 -6.19
CA CYS A 251 9.65 20.53 -7.26
C CYS A 251 10.71 19.57 -6.71
N LYS A 252 10.70 18.32 -7.18
CA LYS A 252 11.59 17.26 -6.71
C LYS A 252 12.42 16.70 -7.85
N LYS A 253 13.66 16.38 -7.51
CA LYS A 253 14.54 15.59 -8.37
C LYS A 253 14.17 14.11 -8.25
N VAL A 254 13.86 13.48 -9.39
CA VAL A 254 13.45 12.07 -9.50
C VAL A 254 14.47 11.30 -10.32
#